data_AF-A0A022MP39-F1
#
_entry.id   AF-A0A022MP39-F1
#
_cell.length_a   1.000
_cell.length_b   1.000
_cell.length_c   1.000
_cell.angle_alpha   90.00
_cell.angle_beta   90.00
_cell.angle_gamma   90.00
#
_symmetry.space_group_name_H-M   'P 1'
#
loop_
_entity.id
_entity.type
_entity.pdbx_description
1 polymer ?
#
loop_
_entity_poly.entity_id
_entity_poly.type
_entity_poly.pdbx_seq_one_letter_code
_entity_poly.pdbx_strand_id
1 'polypeptide(L)'
;MVENIPRHPFPTGNAEEGIALLQEDTQELVDGLAEDPTDLGDAQQTALILAMSRCLLDPRASSFPTWDAWVTAMQLGSAVFAAATTTEDVVRCRIAHEERTLKATGAQWYVTPGSWINAFYLAVVCREKERITALCQVPLSLLRENGARFEEHHYAWIETLQTYWLGGQDLVQKLVAAVDATDPQVVADPETVNRLLYPPMEMFHRFVRGDREGFNLALTQALQWHKEYWSEESRATQASGFVALAPLAVACIAHDGGIPVEVESEYIPRALLKRSWVAEYDT
;
A
#
# COMPACT_ATOMS: atom_id res chain seq x y z
N MET A 1 8.42 26.26 -3.16
CA MET A 1 8.19 26.59 -1.73
C MET A 1 7.66 25.31 -1.13
N VAL A 2 8.24 24.77 -0.06
CA VAL A 2 7.78 23.48 0.48
C VAL A 2 6.46 23.70 1.21
N GLU A 3 5.40 23.01 0.78
CA GLU A 3 4.10 23.05 1.45
C GLU A 3 4.05 21.98 2.55
N ASN A 4 3.51 22.32 3.73
CA ASN A 4 3.42 21.41 4.86
C ASN A 4 1.95 21.08 5.19
N ILE A 5 1.59 19.80 5.16
CA ILE A 5 0.26 19.31 5.50
C ILE A 5 0.36 18.46 6.77
N PRO A 6 0.04 18.99 7.97
CA PRO A 6 0.14 18.22 9.21
C PRO A 6 -0.97 17.17 9.28
N ARG A 7 -0.66 16.02 9.89
CA ARG A 7 -1.67 15.00 10.16
C ARG A 7 -2.72 15.53 11.13
N HIS A 8 -3.94 14.99 11.05
CA HIS A 8 -4.98 15.34 12.00
C HIS A 8 -4.60 14.86 13.43
N PRO A 9 -5.01 15.58 14.49
CA PRO A 9 -4.70 15.18 15.85
C PRO A 9 -5.25 13.78 16.15
N PHE A 10 -4.49 13.00 16.89
CA PHE A 10 -4.87 11.65 17.30
C PHE A 10 -4.60 11.45 18.80
N PRO A 11 -5.51 10.79 19.54
CA PRO A 11 -5.24 10.40 20.92
C PRO A 11 -4.09 9.38 20.97
N THR A 12 -2.99 9.73 21.64
CA THR A 12 -1.80 8.85 21.76
C THR A 12 -1.68 8.19 23.14
N GLY A 13 -2.61 8.43 24.06
CA GLY A 13 -2.51 8.03 25.47
C GLY A 13 -2.21 6.53 25.68
N ASN A 14 -2.77 5.67 24.83
CA ASN A 14 -2.56 4.21 24.87
C ASN A 14 -1.87 3.69 23.60
N ALA A 15 -1.25 4.56 22.79
CA ALA A 15 -0.68 4.18 21.50
C ALA A 15 0.49 3.20 21.65
N GLU A 16 1.34 3.38 22.66
CA GLU A 16 2.47 2.46 22.92
C GLU A 16 1.98 1.04 23.26
N GLU A 17 1.01 0.93 24.17
CA GLU A 17 0.41 -0.37 24.55
C GLU A 17 -0.29 -1.02 23.36
N GLY A 18 -1.08 -0.26 22.58
CA GLY A 18 -1.75 -0.78 21.40
C GLY A 18 -0.79 -1.24 20.30
N ILE A 19 0.32 -0.52 20.09
CA ILE A 19 1.37 -0.93 19.14
C ILE A 19 2.10 -2.18 19.63
N ALA A 20 2.35 -2.29 20.94
CA ALA A 20 2.97 -3.48 21.51
C ALA A 20 2.10 -4.73 21.34
N LEU A 21 0.78 -4.61 21.58
CA LEU A 21 -0.18 -5.70 21.33
C LEU A 21 -0.21 -6.10 19.84
N LEU A 22 -0.31 -5.12 18.93
CA LEU A 22 -0.26 -5.40 17.49
C LEU A 22 1.04 -6.09 17.06
N GLN A 23 2.16 -5.77 17.71
CA GLN A 23 3.46 -6.40 17.45
C GLN A 23 3.47 -7.86 17.92
N GLU A 24 2.91 -8.14 19.10
CA GLU A 24 2.74 -9.50 19.64
C GLU A 24 1.80 -10.32 18.74
N ASP A 25 0.61 -9.81 18.42
CA ASP A 25 -0.35 -10.46 17.53
C ASP A 25 0.26 -10.76 16.15
N THR A 26 1.00 -9.81 15.58
CA THR A 26 1.68 -10.03 14.29
C THR A 26 2.71 -11.14 14.39
N GLN A 27 3.48 -11.20 15.49
CA GLN A 27 4.50 -12.22 15.69
C GLN A 27 3.88 -13.60 15.86
N GLU A 28 2.82 -13.73 16.67
CA GLU A 28 2.10 -14.99 16.86
C GLU A 28 1.54 -15.54 15.54
N LEU A 29 0.91 -14.67 14.74
CA LEU A 29 0.39 -15.05 13.42
C LEU A 29 1.50 -15.48 12.47
N VAL A 30 2.64 -14.77 12.48
CA VAL A 30 3.81 -15.09 11.64
C VAL A 30 4.42 -16.44 12.01
N ASP A 31 4.52 -16.75 13.30
CA ASP A 31 5.06 -18.03 13.80
C ASP A 31 4.12 -19.21 13.45
N GLY A 32 2.80 -18.96 13.39
CA GLY A 32 1.78 -19.95 13.02
C GLY A 32 1.68 -20.29 11.53
N LEU A 33 2.27 -19.49 10.63
CA LEU A 33 2.07 -19.61 9.17
C LEU A 33 2.44 -20.98 8.57
N ALA A 34 3.35 -21.72 9.20
CA ALA A 34 3.74 -23.05 8.73
C ALA A 34 2.63 -24.10 8.96
N GLU A 35 1.79 -23.89 9.97
CA GLU A 35 0.75 -24.81 10.42
C GLU A 35 -0.58 -24.52 9.71
N ASP A 36 -1.01 -23.25 9.69
CA ASP A 36 -2.28 -22.81 9.12
C ASP A 36 -2.12 -21.74 8.01
N PRO A 37 -2.34 -22.08 6.72
CA PRO A 37 -2.29 -21.12 5.62
C PRO A 37 -3.41 -20.06 5.62
N THR A 38 -4.45 -20.23 6.44
CA THR A 38 -5.55 -19.25 6.54
C THR A 38 -5.15 -18.02 7.34
N ASP A 39 -4.21 -18.16 8.29
CA ASP A 39 -3.64 -17.08 9.09
C ASP A 39 -2.86 -16.07 8.25
N LEU A 40 -2.45 -16.43 7.03
CA LEU A 40 -1.68 -15.55 6.16
C LEU A 40 -2.44 -14.25 5.81
N GLY A 41 -3.76 -14.33 5.67
CA GLY A 41 -4.61 -13.14 5.44
C GLY A 41 -4.65 -12.22 6.66
N ASP A 42 -4.85 -12.81 7.84
CA ASP A 42 -4.88 -12.07 9.10
C ASP A 42 -3.50 -11.48 9.44
N ALA A 43 -2.43 -12.24 9.24
CA ALA A 43 -1.05 -11.78 9.39
C ALA A 43 -0.78 -10.56 8.50
N GLN A 44 -1.17 -10.62 7.23
CA GLN A 44 -1.02 -9.48 6.30
C GLN A 44 -1.76 -8.25 6.83
N GLN A 45 -3.02 -8.40 7.25
CA GLN A 45 -3.84 -7.28 7.70
C GLN A 45 -3.29 -6.67 8.99
N THR A 46 -2.96 -7.49 9.98
CA THR A 46 -2.41 -7.05 11.28
C THR A 46 -1.05 -6.37 11.10
N ALA A 47 -0.17 -6.91 10.26
CA ALA A 47 1.13 -6.30 9.97
C ALA A 47 1.00 -4.93 9.28
N LEU A 48 0.03 -4.77 8.37
CA LEU A 48 -0.25 -3.48 7.74
C LEU A 48 -0.73 -2.45 8.77
N ILE A 49 -1.65 -2.84 9.65
CA ILE A 49 -2.15 -2.00 10.74
C ILE A 49 -1.00 -1.59 11.67
N LEU A 50 -0.14 -2.54 12.05
CA LEU A 50 1.07 -2.27 12.83
C LEU A 50 1.97 -1.25 12.14
N ALA A 51 2.33 -1.47 10.87
CA ALA A 51 3.20 -0.58 10.10
C ALA A 51 2.67 0.87 10.05
N MET A 52 1.36 1.03 9.82
CA MET A 52 0.70 2.34 9.84
C MET A 52 0.67 2.96 11.24
N SER A 53 0.38 2.16 12.27
CA SER A 53 0.27 2.62 13.66
C SER A 53 1.60 3.06 14.23
N ARG A 54 2.72 2.45 13.83
CA ARG A 54 4.06 2.89 14.24
C ARG A 54 4.39 4.31 13.77
N CYS A 55 3.86 4.73 12.62
CA CYS A 55 3.98 6.11 12.15
C CYS A 55 3.22 7.12 13.02
N LEU A 56 2.41 6.69 13.99
CA LEU A 56 1.81 7.57 14.99
C LEU A 56 2.88 8.14 15.92
N LEU A 57 3.74 7.28 16.48
CA LEU A 57 4.82 7.65 17.41
C LEU A 57 6.14 8.02 16.70
N ASP A 58 6.32 7.56 15.46
CA ASP A 58 7.45 7.88 14.60
C ASP A 58 6.97 8.51 13.28
N PRO A 59 6.50 9.77 13.28
CA PRO A 59 5.86 10.41 12.12
C PRO A 59 6.80 10.62 10.91
N ARG A 60 8.12 10.48 11.11
CA ARG A 60 9.11 10.50 10.04
C ARG A 60 9.50 9.11 9.55
N ALA A 61 9.06 8.05 10.22
CA ALA A 61 9.48 6.66 10.03
C ALA A 61 11.00 6.48 10.09
N SER A 62 11.62 7.18 11.04
CA SER A 62 13.07 7.30 11.21
C SER A 62 13.68 6.32 12.21
N SER A 63 12.86 5.48 12.83
CA SER A 63 13.31 4.40 13.71
C SER A 63 13.31 3.05 12.98
N PHE A 64 14.30 2.22 13.29
CA PHE A 64 14.42 0.87 12.72
C PHE A 64 13.17 0.03 12.93
N PRO A 65 12.56 -0.07 14.12
CA PRO A 65 11.42 -0.96 14.27
C PRO A 65 10.16 -0.46 13.53
N THR A 66 10.04 0.84 13.19
CA THR A 66 9.04 1.30 12.22
C THR A 66 9.33 0.76 10.82
N TRP A 67 10.57 0.88 10.35
CA TRP A 67 10.97 0.32 9.06
C TRP A 67 10.75 -1.21 8.99
N ASP A 68 11.12 -1.93 10.05
CA ASP A 68 10.95 -3.37 10.16
C ASP A 68 9.49 -3.83 10.02
N ALA A 69 8.56 -3.10 10.62
CA ALA A 69 7.12 -3.38 10.46
C ALA A 69 6.65 -3.16 9.01
N TRP A 70 7.17 -2.14 8.32
CA TRP A 70 6.86 -1.91 6.90
C TRP A 70 7.40 -3.03 5.99
N VAL A 71 8.63 -3.49 6.26
CA VAL A 71 9.22 -4.64 5.55
C VAL A 71 8.41 -5.91 5.82
N THR A 72 8.03 -6.17 7.07
CA THR A 72 7.21 -7.34 7.43
C THR A 72 5.84 -7.32 6.75
N ALA A 73 5.15 -6.17 6.74
CA ALA A 73 3.88 -6.01 6.03
C ALA A 73 4.03 -6.24 4.51
N MET A 74 5.11 -5.71 3.91
CA MET A 74 5.44 -5.91 2.50
C MET A 74 5.72 -7.38 2.16
N GLN A 75 6.48 -8.07 3.02
CA GLN A 75 6.81 -9.48 2.86
C GLN A 75 5.56 -10.36 2.93
N LEU A 76 4.69 -10.15 3.92
CA LEU A 76 3.42 -10.86 4.08
C LEU A 76 2.48 -10.59 2.89
N GLY A 77 2.35 -9.32 2.48
CA GLY A 77 1.54 -8.95 1.32
C GLY A 77 2.01 -9.62 0.03
N SER A 78 3.33 -9.73 -0.17
CA SER A 78 3.89 -10.45 -1.32
C SER A 78 3.67 -11.96 -1.21
N ALA A 79 3.82 -12.51 0.00
CA ALA A 79 3.68 -13.93 0.27
C ALA A 79 2.25 -14.45 0.01
N VAL A 80 1.22 -13.65 0.31
CA VAL A 80 -0.19 -13.93 -0.05
C VAL A 80 -0.32 -14.27 -1.52
N PHE A 81 0.24 -13.44 -2.40
CA PHE A 81 0.11 -13.64 -3.84
C PHE A 81 1.06 -14.71 -4.38
N ALA A 82 2.23 -14.88 -3.78
CA ALA A 82 3.13 -15.98 -4.12
C ALA A 82 2.48 -17.34 -3.83
N ALA A 83 1.87 -17.51 -2.66
CA ALA A 83 1.16 -18.74 -2.28
C ALA A 83 -0.12 -18.96 -3.10
N ALA A 84 -0.79 -17.88 -3.51
CA ALA A 84 -2.00 -17.97 -4.33
C ALA A 84 -1.73 -18.32 -5.81
N THR A 85 -0.54 -18.02 -6.32
CA THR A 85 -0.20 -18.16 -7.75
C THR A 85 0.81 -19.27 -8.06
N THR A 86 1.49 -19.82 -7.05
CA THR A 86 2.45 -20.91 -7.25
C THR A 86 1.80 -22.14 -7.88
N THR A 87 2.54 -22.82 -8.75
CA THR A 87 2.15 -24.12 -9.32
C THR A 87 2.76 -25.30 -8.57
N GLU A 88 3.65 -25.02 -7.61
CA GLU A 88 4.24 -26.02 -6.71
C GLU A 88 3.36 -26.19 -5.46
N ASP A 89 3.53 -27.28 -4.72
CA ASP A 89 2.77 -27.52 -3.48
C ASP A 89 3.10 -26.52 -2.37
N VAL A 90 4.29 -25.92 -2.44
CA VAL A 90 4.81 -24.95 -1.47
C VAL A 90 5.54 -23.81 -2.16
N VAL A 91 5.68 -22.69 -1.48
CA VAL A 91 6.51 -21.55 -1.88
C VAL A 91 7.39 -21.11 -0.72
N ARG A 92 8.63 -20.73 -1.00
CA ARG A 92 9.55 -20.18 0.01
C ARG A 92 9.51 -18.66 -0.04
N CYS A 93 9.28 -18.05 1.12
CA CYS A 93 9.17 -16.62 1.27
C CYS A 93 9.99 -16.16 2.47
N ARG A 94 10.84 -15.15 2.28
CA ARG A 94 11.40 -14.37 3.39
C ARG A 94 10.30 -13.54 4.03
N ILE A 95 10.03 -13.79 5.31
CA ILE A 95 9.06 -13.08 6.15
C ILE A 95 9.74 -12.83 7.50
N ALA A 96 9.65 -11.62 8.06
CA ALA A 96 10.18 -11.25 9.38
C ALA A 96 11.57 -11.87 9.67
N HIS A 97 12.54 -11.60 8.79
CA HIS A 97 13.95 -12.08 8.86
C HIS A 97 14.20 -13.58 8.66
N GLU A 98 13.16 -14.38 8.45
CA GLU A 98 13.28 -15.84 8.31
C GLU A 98 12.77 -16.33 6.96
N GLU A 99 13.41 -17.37 6.43
CA GLU A 99 12.89 -18.11 5.27
C GLU A 99 11.79 -19.06 5.73
N ARG A 100 10.55 -18.78 5.35
CA ARG A 100 9.39 -19.61 5.69
C ARG A 100 8.88 -20.35 4.45
N THR A 101 8.40 -21.58 4.66
CA THR A 101 7.77 -22.38 3.61
C THR A 101 6.26 -22.34 3.80
N LEU A 102 5.55 -21.77 2.83
CA LEU A 102 4.10 -21.65 2.83
C LEU A 102 3.50 -22.69 1.87
N LYS A 103 2.36 -23.26 2.23
CA LYS A 103 1.59 -24.12 1.31
C LYS A 103 0.96 -23.29 0.21
N ALA A 104 0.81 -23.86 -0.98
CA ALA A 104 -0.02 -23.26 -2.02
C ALA A 104 -1.46 -23.14 -1.54
N THR A 105 -2.06 -21.96 -1.72
CA THR A 105 -3.40 -21.66 -1.21
C THR A 105 -4.43 -21.47 -2.30
N GLY A 106 -4.01 -21.09 -3.51
CA GLY A 106 -4.89 -20.69 -4.60
C GLY A 106 -5.73 -19.47 -4.24
N ALA A 107 -6.95 -19.39 -4.80
CA ALA A 107 -7.90 -18.33 -4.46
C ALA A 107 -8.37 -18.46 -3.00
N GLN A 108 -8.19 -17.40 -2.21
CA GLN A 108 -8.63 -17.31 -0.82
C GLN A 108 -9.39 -16.01 -0.58
N TRP A 109 -10.16 -15.95 0.51
CA TRP A 109 -10.98 -14.78 0.87
C TRP A 109 -10.17 -13.47 1.02
N TYR A 110 -8.88 -13.59 1.35
CA TYR A 110 -7.93 -12.47 1.46
C TYR A 110 -7.19 -12.14 0.15
N VAL A 111 -7.30 -12.98 -0.89
CA VAL A 111 -6.73 -12.73 -2.23
C VAL A 111 -7.70 -11.86 -3.00
N THR A 112 -7.58 -10.55 -2.80
CA THR A 112 -8.51 -9.56 -3.35
C THR A 112 -7.81 -8.41 -4.06
N PRO A 113 -8.50 -7.65 -4.92
CA PRO A 113 -7.96 -6.42 -5.52
C PRO A 113 -7.39 -5.44 -4.49
N GLY A 114 -8.09 -5.22 -3.37
CA GLY A 114 -7.62 -4.33 -2.30
C GLY A 114 -6.32 -4.81 -1.65
N SER A 115 -6.23 -6.11 -1.33
CA SER A 115 -5.01 -6.71 -0.78
C SER A 115 -3.83 -6.62 -1.76
N TRP A 116 -4.09 -6.76 -3.06
CA TRP A 116 -3.08 -6.64 -4.11
C TRP A 116 -2.56 -5.20 -4.20
N ILE A 117 -3.46 -4.22 -4.22
CA ILE A 117 -3.11 -2.80 -4.28
C ILE A 117 -2.25 -2.41 -3.07
N ASN A 118 -2.61 -2.86 -1.87
CA ASN A 118 -1.82 -2.63 -0.67
C ASN A 118 -0.44 -3.30 -0.76
N ALA A 119 -0.36 -4.56 -1.18
CA ALA A 119 0.91 -5.27 -1.35
C ALA A 119 1.83 -4.58 -2.37
N PHE A 120 1.27 -4.13 -3.50
CA PHE A 120 2.00 -3.38 -4.52
C PHE A 120 2.55 -2.06 -3.96
N TYR A 121 1.73 -1.28 -3.26
CA TYR A 121 2.19 -0.04 -2.64
C TYR A 121 3.26 -0.24 -1.59
N LEU A 122 3.13 -1.27 -0.74
CA LEU A 122 4.16 -1.61 0.24
C LEU A 122 5.48 -1.99 -0.42
N ALA A 123 5.44 -2.80 -1.49
CA ALA A 123 6.63 -3.18 -2.25
C ALA A 123 7.28 -1.97 -2.94
N VAL A 124 6.47 -1.04 -3.47
CA VAL A 124 6.94 0.26 -4.02
C VAL A 124 7.61 1.10 -2.94
N VAL A 125 7.00 1.22 -1.75
CA VAL A 125 7.57 1.98 -0.63
C VAL A 125 8.86 1.32 -0.11
N CYS A 126 8.97 0.00 -0.13
CA CYS A 126 10.20 -0.69 0.27
C CYS A 126 11.26 -0.75 -0.86
N ARG A 127 10.89 -0.40 -2.10
CA ARG A 127 11.74 -0.46 -3.32
C ARG A 127 12.14 -1.89 -3.71
N GLU A 128 11.30 -2.87 -3.38
CA GLU A 128 11.51 -4.29 -3.65
C GLU A 128 11.11 -4.69 -5.07
N LYS A 129 11.98 -4.42 -6.04
CA LYS A 129 11.69 -4.58 -7.48
C LYS A 129 11.26 -5.99 -7.87
N GLU A 130 11.85 -7.02 -7.28
CA GLU A 130 11.52 -8.41 -7.59
C GLU A 130 10.09 -8.74 -7.13
N ARG A 131 9.72 -8.27 -5.94
CA ARG A 131 8.37 -8.44 -5.39
C ARG A 131 7.33 -7.63 -6.15
N ILE A 132 7.66 -6.39 -6.55
CA ILE A 132 6.79 -5.60 -7.43
C ILE A 132 6.55 -6.35 -8.75
N THR A 133 7.61 -6.92 -9.34
CA THR A 133 7.51 -7.69 -10.59
C THR A 133 6.64 -8.93 -10.43
N ALA A 134 6.82 -9.69 -9.35
CA ALA A 134 6.01 -10.87 -9.05
C ALA A 134 4.52 -10.50 -8.84
N LEU A 135 4.24 -9.42 -8.10
CA LEU A 135 2.88 -8.91 -7.93
C LEU A 135 2.26 -8.50 -9.27
N CYS A 136 3.04 -7.88 -10.17
CA CYS A 136 2.54 -7.51 -11.49
C CYS A 136 2.25 -8.69 -12.42
N GLN A 137 2.71 -9.89 -12.09
CA GLN A 137 2.40 -11.13 -12.83
C GLN A 137 1.15 -11.85 -12.32
N VAL A 138 0.54 -11.39 -11.20
CA VAL A 138 -0.70 -11.97 -10.67
C VAL A 138 -1.83 -11.78 -11.68
N PRO A 139 -2.51 -12.86 -12.12
CA PRO A 139 -3.60 -12.75 -13.08
C PRO A 139 -4.81 -12.01 -12.50
N LEU A 140 -5.36 -11.05 -13.25
CA LEU A 140 -6.61 -10.36 -12.87
C LEU A 140 -7.79 -11.33 -12.71
N SER A 141 -7.79 -12.47 -13.42
CA SER A 141 -8.81 -13.52 -13.28
C SER A 141 -8.85 -14.08 -11.85
N LEU A 142 -7.69 -14.31 -11.24
CA LEU A 142 -7.59 -14.79 -9.85
C LEU A 142 -8.19 -13.76 -8.88
N LEU A 143 -7.91 -12.47 -9.08
CA LEU A 143 -8.45 -11.40 -8.23
C LEU A 143 -9.97 -11.26 -8.37
N ARG A 144 -10.54 -11.63 -9.52
CA ARG A 144 -11.99 -11.61 -9.75
C ARG A 144 -12.71 -12.77 -9.04
N GLU A 145 -12.04 -13.88 -8.72
CA GLU A 145 -12.67 -15.04 -8.06
C GLU A 145 -13.24 -14.71 -6.67
N ASN A 146 -12.53 -13.88 -5.88
CA ASN A 146 -12.99 -13.36 -4.59
C ASN A 146 -13.30 -11.86 -4.63
N GLY A 147 -13.55 -11.35 -5.83
CA GLY A 147 -13.60 -9.94 -6.15
C GLY A 147 -15.02 -9.35 -6.25
N ALA A 148 -16.07 -10.09 -5.91
CA ALA A 148 -17.46 -9.70 -6.15
C ALA A 148 -17.89 -8.38 -5.48
N ARG A 149 -17.19 -7.97 -4.40
CA ARG A 149 -17.40 -6.70 -3.69
C ARG A 149 -16.60 -5.52 -4.26
N PHE A 150 -15.74 -5.76 -5.26
CA PHE A 150 -14.88 -4.75 -5.84
C PHE A 150 -15.43 -4.29 -7.18
N GLU A 151 -15.40 -2.97 -7.37
CA GLU A 151 -15.89 -2.31 -8.57
C GLU A 151 -14.80 -2.20 -9.66
N GLU A 152 -15.19 -1.89 -10.89
CA GLU A 152 -14.30 -1.95 -12.05
C GLU A 152 -13.08 -1.02 -11.96
N HIS A 153 -13.19 0.10 -11.24
CA HIS A 153 -12.07 1.02 -11.02
C HIS A 153 -10.88 0.35 -10.31
N HIS A 154 -11.12 -0.65 -9.44
CA HIS A 154 -10.04 -1.39 -8.79
C HIS A 154 -9.24 -2.19 -9.83
N TYR A 155 -9.93 -2.91 -10.71
CA TYR A 155 -9.29 -3.76 -11.73
C TYR A 155 -8.59 -2.92 -12.80
N ALA A 156 -9.22 -1.85 -13.27
CA ALA A 156 -8.62 -0.91 -14.22
C ALA A 156 -7.35 -0.26 -13.65
N TRP A 157 -7.36 0.06 -12.35
CA TRP A 157 -6.18 0.59 -11.68
C TRP A 157 -5.04 -0.42 -11.54
N ILE A 158 -5.35 -1.66 -11.13
CA ILE A 158 -4.38 -2.75 -11.08
C ILE A 158 -3.76 -2.98 -12.46
N GLU A 159 -4.58 -3.04 -13.51
CA GLU A 159 -4.10 -3.22 -14.87
C GLU A 159 -3.19 -2.07 -15.34
N THR A 160 -3.50 -0.83 -14.94
CA THR A 160 -2.66 0.35 -15.19
C THR A 160 -1.30 0.21 -14.51
N LEU A 161 -1.27 -0.17 -13.24
CA LEU A 161 -0.04 -0.37 -12.46
C LEU A 161 0.82 -1.52 -13.02
N GLN A 162 0.19 -2.64 -13.37
CA GLN A 162 0.84 -3.78 -14.02
C GLN A 162 1.46 -3.37 -15.35
N THR A 163 0.70 -2.66 -16.19
CA THR A 163 1.15 -2.19 -17.50
C THR A 163 2.33 -1.22 -17.38
N TYR A 164 2.26 -0.29 -16.43
CA TYR A 164 3.36 0.64 -16.16
C TYR A 164 4.64 -0.10 -15.78
N TRP A 165 4.56 -1.00 -14.80
CA TRP A 165 5.75 -1.66 -14.25
C TRP A 165 6.38 -2.63 -15.25
N LEU A 166 5.56 -3.41 -15.96
CA LEU A 166 6.02 -4.40 -16.94
C LEU A 166 6.39 -3.78 -18.30
N GLY A 167 6.22 -2.46 -18.48
CA GLY A 167 6.47 -1.79 -19.75
C GLY A 167 5.51 -2.21 -20.86
N GLY A 168 4.25 -2.50 -20.51
CA GLY A 168 3.20 -2.88 -21.44
C GLY A 168 2.72 -1.73 -22.33
N GLN A 169 1.92 -2.08 -23.34
CA GLN A 169 1.30 -1.11 -24.25
C GLN A 169 0.04 -0.48 -23.64
N ASP A 170 -0.39 0.64 -24.24
CA ASP A 170 -1.66 1.31 -23.91
C ASP A 170 -1.81 1.82 -22.47
N LEU A 171 -0.69 2.14 -21.80
CA LEU A 171 -0.69 2.69 -20.44
C LEU A 171 -1.63 3.89 -20.27
N VAL A 172 -1.62 4.82 -21.24
CA VAL A 172 -2.44 6.02 -21.18
C VAL A 172 -3.93 5.67 -21.26
N GLN A 173 -4.31 4.76 -22.15
CA GLN A 173 -5.70 4.34 -22.30
C GLN A 173 -6.20 3.61 -21.05
N LYS A 174 -5.37 2.75 -20.44
CA LYS A 174 -5.70 2.05 -19.19
C LYS A 174 -5.88 3.02 -18.02
N LEU A 175 -4.99 4.02 -17.92
CA LEU A 175 -5.11 5.05 -16.91
C LEU A 175 -6.39 5.89 -17.07
N VAL A 176 -6.73 6.26 -18.31
CA VAL A 176 -8.00 6.96 -18.60
C VAL A 176 -9.19 6.08 -18.19
N ALA A 177 -9.19 4.80 -18.53
CA ALA A 177 -10.26 3.88 -18.12
C ALA A 177 -10.37 3.74 -16.59
N ALA A 178 -9.25 3.73 -15.87
CA ALA A 178 -9.25 3.70 -14.41
C ALA A 178 -9.86 4.98 -13.82
N VAL A 179 -9.51 6.15 -14.37
CA VAL A 179 -10.09 7.43 -13.97
C VAL A 179 -11.59 7.51 -14.29
N ASP A 180 -12.00 7.15 -15.49
CA ASP A 180 -13.42 7.19 -15.90
C ASP A 180 -14.28 6.25 -15.04
N ALA A 181 -13.73 5.12 -14.61
CA ALA A 181 -14.41 4.18 -13.71
C ALA A 181 -14.61 4.71 -12.28
N THR A 182 -14.01 5.86 -11.93
CA THR A 182 -14.23 6.56 -10.65
C THR A 182 -15.34 7.61 -10.71
N ASP A 183 -16.11 7.69 -11.81
CA ASP A 183 -17.22 8.65 -11.95
C ASP A 183 -18.19 8.55 -10.74
N PRO A 184 -18.44 9.66 -10.02
CA PRO A 184 -19.36 9.69 -8.89
C PRO A 184 -20.78 9.19 -9.18
N GLN A 185 -21.21 9.17 -10.45
CA GLN A 185 -22.52 8.69 -10.86
C GLN A 185 -22.61 7.16 -10.97
N VAL A 186 -21.48 6.47 -11.07
CA VAL A 186 -21.45 5.01 -11.28
C VAL A 186 -20.98 4.22 -10.07
N VAL A 187 -20.19 4.85 -9.19
CA VAL A 187 -19.60 4.16 -8.03
C VAL A 187 -20.56 4.07 -6.83
N ALA A 188 -20.43 2.99 -6.07
CA ALA A 188 -21.28 2.74 -4.90
C ALA A 188 -21.00 3.69 -3.72
N ASP A 189 -19.74 4.10 -3.54
CA ASP A 189 -19.30 5.05 -2.50
C ASP A 189 -18.52 6.22 -3.11
N PRO A 190 -19.23 7.25 -3.62
CA PRO A 190 -18.59 8.41 -4.24
C PRO A 190 -17.66 9.18 -3.32
N GLU A 191 -17.91 9.21 -2.01
CA GLU A 191 -17.07 9.94 -1.06
C GLU A 191 -15.70 9.28 -0.96
N THR A 192 -15.67 7.99 -0.64
CA THR A 192 -14.42 7.23 -0.51
C THR A 192 -13.64 7.22 -1.83
N VAL A 193 -14.33 6.99 -2.96
CA VAL A 193 -13.69 6.98 -4.28
C VAL A 193 -13.03 8.32 -4.58
N ASN A 194 -13.75 9.43 -4.44
CA ASN A 194 -13.21 10.76 -4.74
C ASN A 194 -12.08 11.18 -3.80
N ARG A 195 -12.18 10.84 -2.51
CA ARG A 195 -11.23 11.30 -1.49
C ARG A 195 -9.98 10.44 -1.39
N LEU A 196 -10.06 9.14 -1.69
CA LEU A 196 -8.96 8.19 -1.46
C LEU A 196 -8.49 7.44 -2.71
N LEU A 197 -9.38 7.05 -3.62
CA LEU A 197 -9.03 6.14 -4.73
C LEU A 197 -8.69 6.87 -6.04
N TYR A 198 -9.42 7.92 -6.39
CA TYR A 198 -9.11 8.78 -7.53
C TYR A 198 -7.79 9.57 -7.40
N PRO A 199 -7.46 10.18 -6.25
CA PRO A 199 -6.28 11.06 -6.16
C PRO A 199 -4.94 10.44 -6.56
N PRO A 200 -4.58 9.19 -6.18
CA PRO A 200 -3.35 8.57 -6.66
C PRO A 200 -3.33 8.34 -8.18
N MET A 201 -4.49 8.16 -8.84
CA MET A 201 -4.57 8.03 -10.30
C MET A 201 -4.24 9.38 -10.98
N GLU A 202 -4.76 10.49 -10.45
CA GLU A 202 -4.43 11.83 -10.95
C GLU A 202 -2.96 12.18 -10.70
N MET A 203 -2.42 11.88 -9.52
CA MET A 203 -0.98 12.02 -9.26
C MET A 203 -0.14 11.22 -10.27
N PHE A 204 -0.55 9.98 -10.54
CA PHE A 204 0.14 9.11 -11.48
C PHE A 204 0.05 9.64 -12.92
N HIS A 205 -1.10 10.18 -13.33
CA HIS A 205 -1.27 10.87 -14.62
C HIS A 205 -0.28 12.05 -14.77
N ARG A 206 -0.11 12.87 -13.73
CA ARG A 206 0.87 13.98 -13.73
C ARG A 206 2.30 13.47 -13.85
N PHE A 207 2.62 12.39 -13.15
CA PHE A 207 3.91 11.73 -13.25
C PHE A 207 4.19 11.22 -14.67
N VAL A 208 3.26 10.48 -15.30
CA VAL A 208 3.40 9.95 -16.67
C VAL A 208 3.61 11.08 -17.69
N ARG A 209 3.03 12.26 -17.46
CA ARG A 209 3.21 13.45 -18.31
C ARG A 209 4.49 14.25 -18.03
N GLY A 210 5.25 13.90 -16.99
CA GLY A 210 6.40 14.69 -16.53
C GLY A 210 6.02 16.07 -15.98
N ASP A 211 4.76 16.26 -15.59
CA ASP A 211 4.21 17.53 -15.08
C ASP A 211 4.57 17.70 -13.60
N ARG A 212 5.75 18.28 -13.34
CA ARG A 212 6.30 18.42 -11.98
C ARG A 212 5.45 19.31 -11.07
N GLU A 213 4.97 20.43 -11.59
CA GLU A 213 4.14 21.38 -10.84
C GLU A 213 2.76 20.77 -10.58
N GLY A 214 2.14 20.19 -11.61
CA GLY A 214 0.85 19.51 -11.48
C GLY A 214 0.92 18.30 -10.55
N PHE A 215 2.03 17.57 -10.52
CA PHE A 215 2.24 16.45 -9.59
C PHE A 215 2.19 16.91 -8.13
N ASN A 216 2.95 17.97 -7.80
CA ASN A 216 2.99 18.48 -6.42
C ASN A 216 1.65 19.10 -5.99
N LEU A 217 0.93 19.74 -6.92
CA LEU A 217 -0.43 20.21 -6.67
C LEU A 217 -1.41 19.04 -6.41
N ALA A 218 -1.34 17.98 -7.21
CA ALA A 218 -2.16 16.78 -7.04
C ALA A 218 -1.84 16.06 -5.72
N LEU A 219 -0.56 15.92 -5.36
CA LEU A 219 -0.14 15.36 -4.08
C LEU A 219 -0.68 16.19 -2.90
N THR A 220 -0.58 17.52 -2.98
CA THR A 220 -1.11 18.43 -1.97
C THR A 220 -2.61 18.20 -1.75
N GLN A 221 -3.39 18.17 -2.84
CA GLN A 221 -4.83 17.92 -2.78
C GLN A 221 -5.15 16.52 -2.23
N ALA A 222 -4.43 15.49 -2.67
CA ALA A 222 -4.62 14.13 -2.18
C ALA A 222 -4.43 14.04 -0.65
N LEU A 223 -3.41 14.72 -0.11
CA LEU A 223 -3.15 14.75 1.33
C LEU A 223 -4.17 15.57 2.11
N GLN A 224 -4.68 16.67 1.53
CA GLN A 224 -5.78 17.45 2.12
C GLN A 224 -7.06 16.61 2.18
N TRP A 225 -7.40 15.90 1.11
CA TRP A 225 -8.59 15.04 1.06
C TRP A 225 -8.47 13.82 1.96
N HIS A 226 -7.29 13.19 2.04
CA HIS A 226 -7.00 12.14 3.02
C HIS A 226 -7.21 12.68 4.44
N LYS A 227 -6.69 13.87 4.75
CA LYS A 227 -6.91 14.51 6.05
C LYS A 227 -8.37 14.73 6.35
N GLU A 228 -9.13 15.32 5.42
CA GLU A 228 -10.56 15.58 5.59
C GLU A 228 -11.32 14.29 5.88
N TYR A 229 -11.15 13.26 5.04
CA TYR A 229 -11.84 11.97 5.17
C TYR A 229 -11.59 11.29 6.51
N TRP A 230 -10.32 11.19 6.92
CA TRP A 230 -9.94 10.47 8.14
C TRP A 230 -10.15 11.30 9.41
N SER A 231 -10.29 12.62 9.32
CA SER A 231 -10.55 13.47 10.50
C SER A 231 -11.99 13.42 11.03
N GLU A 232 -12.89 12.75 10.31
CA GLU A 232 -14.26 12.54 10.79
C GLU A 232 -14.31 11.64 12.03
N GLU A 233 -15.15 11.98 12.99
CA GLU A 233 -15.20 11.33 14.32
C GLU A 233 -15.33 9.80 14.26
N SER A 234 -16.10 9.28 13.30
CA SER A 234 -16.31 7.83 13.10
C SER A 234 -15.08 7.09 12.56
N ARG A 235 -14.09 7.81 12.02
CA ARG A 235 -12.92 7.26 11.32
C ARG A 235 -11.58 7.74 11.92
N ALA A 236 -11.60 8.78 12.75
CA ALA A 236 -10.43 9.44 13.33
C ALA A 236 -9.59 8.58 14.28
N THR A 237 -9.95 7.31 14.50
CA THR A 237 -9.14 6.35 15.27
C THR A 237 -8.59 5.20 14.41
N GLN A 238 -8.93 5.15 13.13
CA GLN A 238 -8.56 4.04 12.25
C GLN A 238 -7.12 4.16 11.75
N ALA A 239 -6.36 3.06 11.83
CA ALA A 239 -4.95 3.05 11.47
C ALA A 239 -4.69 3.43 10.00
N SER A 240 -5.63 3.12 9.11
CA SER A 240 -5.62 3.52 7.70
C SER A 240 -5.52 5.05 7.49
N GLY A 241 -5.91 5.84 8.49
CA GLY A 241 -5.79 7.29 8.46
C GLY A 241 -4.39 7.81 8.77
N PHE A 242 -3.50 7.02 9.38
CA PHE A 242 -2.18 7.48 9.83
C PHE A 242 -1.21 7.80 8.69
N VAL A 243 -1.32 7.07 7.59
CA VAL A 243 -0.44 7.15 6.43
C VAL A 243 -1.29 7.09 5.17
N ALA A 244 -1.09 8.03 4.25
CA ALA A 244 -1.73 8.02 2.95
C ALA A 244 -0.97 7.06 2.03
N LEU A 245 -1.15 5.74 2.22
CA LEU A 245 -0.35 4.69 1.59
C LEU A 245 -0.29 4.83 0.05
N ALA A 246 -1.43 5.08 -0.60
CA ALA A 246 -1.49 5.23 -2.05
C ALA A 246 -0.75 6.50 -2.53
N PRO A 247 -1.02 7.71 -2.00
CA PRO A 247 -0.18 8.88 -2.27
C PRO A 247 1.31 8.69 -1.96
N LEU A 248 1.65 8.01 -0.87
CA LEU A 248 3.05 7.72 -0.51
C LEU A 248 3.73 6.87 -1.58
N ALA A 249 3.10 5.78 -2.03
CA ALA A 249 3.66 4.91 -3.06
C ALA A 249 3.84 5.65 -4.40
N VAL A 250 2.85 6.44 -4.83
CA VAL A 250 2.97 7.23 -6.07
C VAL A 250 4.03 8.33 -5.93
N ALA A 251 4.16 8.96 -4.76
CA ALA A 251 5.26 9.90 -4.47
C ALA A 251 6.63 9.21 -4.48
N CYS A 252 6.73 7.97 -4.02
CA CYS A 252 7.95 7.16 -4.14
C CYS A 252 8.31 6.90 -5.61
N ILE A 253 7.34 6.53 -6.45
CA ILE A 253 7.54 6.36 -7.90
C ILE A 253 8.04 7.66 -8.54
N ALA A 254 7.38 8.78 -8.23
CA ALA A 254 7.73 10.08 -8.80
C ALA A 254 9.12 10.56 -8.37
N HIS A 255 9.44 10.45 -7.08
CA HIS A 255 10.76 10.75 -6.53
C HIS A 255 11.85 9.93 -7.23
N ASP A 256 11.60 8.63 -7.37
CA ASP A 256 12.54 7.68 -7.96
C ASP A 256 12.67 7.87 -9.47
N GLY A 257 11.65 8.40 -10.12
CA GLY A 257 11.63 8.86 -11.52
C GLY A 257 12.13 10.29 -11.74
N GLY A 258 12.65 10.96 -10.70
CA GLY A 258 13.30 12.27 -10.81
C GLY A 258 12.37 13.49 -10.75
N ILE A 259 11.11 13.33 -10.34
CA ILE A 259 10.23 14.44 -9.97
C ILE A 259 10.47 14.77 -8.48
N PRO A 260 10.97 15.98 -8.16
CA PRO A 260 11.10 16.41 -6.77
C PRO A 260 9.73 16.46 -6.08
N VAL A 261 9.65 15.86 -4.89
CA VAL A 261 8.49 15.98 -4.00
C VAL A 261 8.72 17.18 -3.08
N GLU A 262 7.91 18.22 -3.26
CA GLU A 262 7.99 19.51 -2.57
C GLU A 262 6.92 19.68 -1.49
N VAL A 263 6.29 18.57 -1.07
CA VAL A 263 5.29 18.54 -0.01
C VAL A 263 5.85 17.76 1.18
N GLU A 264 5.77 18.33 2.38
CA GLU A 264 6.07 17.66 3.64
C GLU A 264 4.76 17.32 4.38
N SER A 265 4.65 16.09 4.87
CA SER A 265 3.50 15.66 5.66
C SER A 265 3.83 14.40 6.44
N GLU A 266 3.24 14.24 7.62
CA GLU A 266 3.33 13.02 8.43
C GLU A 266 2.52 11.86 7.82
N TYR A 267 1.60 12.14 6.88
CA TYR A 267 0.92 11.09 6.10
C TYR A 267 1.81 10.44 5.04
N ILE A 268 2.93 11.08 4.67
CA ILE A 268 3.93 10.55 3.75
C ILE A 268 5.31 10.59 4.42
N PRO A 269 5.57 9.71 5.41
CA PRO A 269 6.76 9.78 6.26
C PRO A 269 8.06 9.92 5.46
N ARG A 270 8.86 10.92 5.82
CA ARG A 270 10.00 11.36 5.00
C ARG A 270 11.06 10.28 4.80
N ALA A 271 11.34 9.43 5.79
CA ALA A 271 12.34 8.38 5.64
C ALA A 271 11.89 7.28 4.66
N LEU A 272 10.59 6.94 4.69
CA LEU A 272 9.98 6.04 3.71
C LEU A 272 10.00 6.68 2.32
N LEU A 273 9.65 7.95 2.19
CA LEU A 273 9.69 8.63 0.88
C LEU A 273 11.11 8.69 0.27
N LYS A 274 12.13 9.05 1.07
CA LYS A 274 13.49 9.35 0.59
C LYS A 274 14.44 8.15 0.48
N ARG A 275 13.94 6.92 0.61
CA ARG A 275 14.75 5.69 0.60
C ARG A 275 15.80 5.64 1.72
N SER A 276 15.55 6.25 2.87
CA SER A 276 16.55 6.35 3.93
C SER A 276 17.05 5.00 4.45
N TRP A 277 16.28 3.92 4.27
CA TRP A 277 16.60 2.58 4.74
C TRP A 277 17.05 1.62 3.63
N VAL A 278 16.87 2.00 2.36
CA VAL A 278 17.10 1.09 1.22
C VAL A 278 18.61 0.88 1.07
N ALA A 279 19.03 -0.38 1.02
CA ALA A 279 20.42 -0.85 1.06
C ALA A 279 21.15 -0.73 2.42
N GLU A 280 20.46 -0.34 3.51
CA GLU A 280 21.02 -0.41 4.86
C GLU A 280 20.74 -1.76 5.56
N TYR A 281 19.68 -2.46 5.15
CA TYR A 281 19.25 -3.74 5.71
C TYR A 281 18.70 -4.66 4.61
N ASP A 282 18.91 -5.98 4.76
CA ASP A 282 18.35 -6.99 3.85
C ASP A 282 16.83 -7.04 4.01
N THR A 283 16.12 -6.84 2.90
CA THR A 283 14.66 -6.74 2.80
C THR A 283 13.98 -7.99 2.24
#